data_AF-A0A1T4NMR1-F1
#
_entry.id   AF-A0A1T4NMR1-F1
#
_cell.length_a   1.000
_cell.length_b   1.000
_cell.length_c   1.000
_cell.angle_alpha   90.00
_cell.angle_beta   90.00
_cell.angle_gamma   90.00
#
_symmetry.space_group_name_H-M   'P 1'
#
loop_
_entity.id
_entity.type
_entity.pdbx_description
1 polymer ?
#
loop_
_entity_poly.entity_id
_entity_poly.type
_entity_poly.pdbx_seq_one_letter_code
_entity_poly.pdbx_strand_id
1 'polypeptide(L)'
;MRRLSEGKVKLGAGTLYGALDRLADQGLVEVSGEEVVNGRNRRYYRLTGQGHAVLAGEAERMARLAELAHRLLAPGPRPQTGGA
;
A
#
# COMPACT_ATOMS: atom_id res chain seq x y z
N MET A 1 -2.33 -9.19 6.47
CA MET A 1 -1.32 -8.39 5.77
C MET A 1 -0.36 -9.22 4.90
N ARG A 2 0.47 -10.10 5.48
CA ARG A 2 1.51 -10.86 4.75
C ARG A 2 1.05 -11.56 3.45
N ARG A 3 -0.16 -12.12 3.41
CA ARG A 3 -0.70 -12.80 2.21
C ARG A 3 -1.12 -11.81 1.11
N LEU A 4 -1.74 -10.68 1.48
CA LEU A 4 -2.13 -9.61 0.55
C LEU A 4 -0.91 -8.89 -0.03
N SER A 5 0.14 -8.74 0.77
CA SER A 5 1.38 -8.08 0.35
C SER A 5 2.38 -9.03 -0.32
N GLU A 6 2.00 -10.28 -0.62
CA GLU A 6 2.93 -11.31 -1.14
C GLU A 6 4.21 -11.46 -0.30
N GLY A 7 4.12 -11.24 1.01
CA GLY A 7 5.25 -11.25 1.93
C GLY A 7 6.16 -10.01 1.90
N LYS A 8 5.95 -9.06 0.99
CA LYS A 8 6.73 -7.82 0.84
C LYS A 8 6.55 -6.85 2.02
N VAL A 9 5.44 -6.96 2.75
CA VAL A 9 5.18 -6.18 3.97
C VAL A 9 5.11 -7.10 5.19
N LYS A 10 6.05 -6.88 6.13
CA LYS A 10 6.03 -7.47 7.47
C LYS A 10 5.76 -6.37 8.49
N LEU A 11 4.52 -6.27 8.95
CA LEU A 11 4.15 -5.40 10.06
C LEU A 11 3.92 -6.27 11.30
N GLY A 12 4.54 -5.89 12.42
CA GLY A 12 4.20 -6.45 13.73
C GLY A 12 2.77 -6.06 14.12
N ALA A 13 2.15 -6.84 15.01
CA ALA A 13 0.76 -6.61 15.41
C ALA A 13 0.54 -5.19 15.97
N GLY A 14 1.45 -4.69 16.83
CA GLY A 14 1.35 -3.34 17.38
C GLY A 14 1.44 -2.23 16.32
N THR A 15 2.35 -2.35 15.35
CA THR A 15 2.48 -1.38 14.26
C THR A 15 1.27 -1.38 13.35
N LEU A 16 0.67 -2.56 13.10
CA LEU A 16 -0.54 -2.68 12.30
C LEU A 16 -1.73 -2.01 12.98
N TYR A 17 -2.00 -2.31 14.26
CA TYR A 17 -3.12 -1.70 14.96
C TYR A 17 -2.94 -0.20 15.11
N GLY A 18 -1.74 0.28 15.47
CA GLY A 18 -1.49 1.71 15.52
C GLY A 18 -1.60 2.43 14.17
N ALA A 19 -1.44 1.73 13.05
CA ALA A 19 -1.70 2.30 11.73
C ALA A 19 -3.21 2.34 11.41
N LEU A 20 -3.95 1.30 11.77
CA LEU A 20 -5.41 1.24 11.60
C LEU A 20 -6.11 2.29 12.45
N ASP A 21 -5.67 2.49 13.70
CA ASP A 21 -6.23 3.51 14.59
C ASP A 21 -6.03 4.91 14.00
N ARG A 22 -4.82 5.23 13.53
CA ARG A 22 -4.55 6.51 12.85
C ARG A 22 -5.38 6.72 11.58
N LEU A 23 -5.59 5.68 10.78
CA LEU A 23 -6.43 5.76 9.60
C LEU A 23 -7.92 5.95 9.97
N ALA A 24 -8.36 5.39 11.10
CA ALA A 24 -9.70 5.57 11.62
C ALA A 24 -9.90 7.00 12.15
N ASP A 25 -8.92 7.54 12.89
CA ASP A 25 -8.92 8.92 13.38
C ASP A 25 -8.97 9.93 12.21
N GLN A 26 -8.39 9.58 11.06
CA GLN A 26 -8.44 10.37 9.83
C GLN A 26 -9.72 10.18 9.02
N GLY A 27 -10.63 9.28 9.44
CA GLY A 27 -11.86 8.98 8.72
C GLY A 27 -11.65 8.19 7.41
N LEU A 28 -10.48 7.58 7.20
CA LEU A 28 -10.15 6.83 5.99
C LEU A 28 -10.57 5.37 6.08
N VAL A 29 -10.62 4.82 7.29
CA VAL A 29 -11.20 3.50 7.55
C VAL A 29 -12.21 3.60 8.68
N GLU A 30 -13.07 2.60 8.78
CA GLU A 30 -14.02 2.47 9.87
C GLU A 30 -14.17 1.00 10.29
N VAL A 31 -14.63 0.80 11.52
CA VAL A 31 -14.89 -0.54 12.05
C VAL A 31 -16.16 -1.09 11.40
N SER A 32 -16.03 -2.21 10.70
CA SER A 32 -17.15 -2.88 10.03
C SER A 32 -17.72 -4.05 10.84
N GLY A 33 -17.10 -4.42 11.96
CA GLY A 33 -17.58 -5.48 12.85
C GLY A 33 -16.54 -5.93 13.86
N GLU A 34 -17.02 -6.59 14.91
CA GLU A 34 -16.21 -7.24 15.94
C GLU A 34 -16.69 -8.67 16.14
N GLU A 35 -15.75 -9.62 16.26
CA GLU A 35 -16.05 -11.04 16.42
C GLU A 35 -15.00 -11.70 17.32
N VAL A 36 -15.44 -12.61 18.19
CA VAL A 36 -14.53 -13.45 18.97
C VAL A 36 -14.24 -14.73 18.21
N VAL A 37 -13.01 -14.88 17.71
CA VAL A 37 -12.58 -16.08 16.99
C VAL A 37 -11.52 -16.79 17.81
N ASN A 38 -11.81 -18.03 18.23
CA ASN A 38 -10.94 -18.84 19.09
C ASN A 38 -10.51 -18.10 20.38
N GLY A 39 -11.46 -17.45 21.05
CA GLY A 39 -11.23 -16.70 22.28
C GLY A 39 -10.44 -15.39 22.10
N ARG A 40 -10.18 -14.97 20.85
CA ARG A 40 -9.50 -13.69 20.55
C ARG A 40 -10.45 -12.74 19.87
N ASN A 41 -10.53 -11.52 20.40
CA ASN A 41 -11.33 -10.47 19.80
C ASN A 41 -10.69 -10.00 18.49
N ARG A 42 -11.47 -10.02 17.40
CA ARG A 42 -11.07 -9.58 16.07
C ARG A 42 -11.95 -8.42 15.65
N ARG A 43 -11.30 -7.31 15.31
CA ARG A 43 -11.96 -6.13 14.74
C ARG A 43 -11.71 -6.09 13.24
N TYR A 44 -12.78 -5.97 12.47
CA TYR A 44 -12.74 -5.82 11.03
C TYR A 44 -12.84 -4.34 10.67
N TYR A 45 -12.04 -3.94 9.68
CA TYR A 45 -12.00 -2.57 9.18
C TYR A 45 -12.34 -2.56 7.69
N ARG A 46 -13.07 -1.54 7.24
CA ARG A 46 -13.31 -1.27 5.83
C ARG A 46 -12.91 0.17 5.49
N LEU A 47 -12.57 0.41 4.23
CA LEU A 47 -12.38 1.77 3.73
C LEU A 47 -13.70 2.53 3.76
N THR A 48 -13.61 3.82 4.10
CA THR A 48 -14.71 4.77 3.86
C THR A 48 -14.68 5.21 2.39
N GLY A 49 -15.71 5.94 1.94
CA GLY A 49 -15.69 6.55 0.60
C GLY A 49 -14.49 7.49 0.40
N GLN A 50 -14.16 8.28 1.43
CA GLN A 50 -12.97 9.13 1.45
C GLN A 50 -11.68 8.31 1.42
N GLY A 51 -11.62 7.22 2.20
CA GLY A 51 -10.50 6.29 2.21
C GLY A 51 -10.22 5.67 0.85
N HIS A 52 -11.28 5.30 0.11
CA HIS A 52 -11.16 4.81 -1.25
C HIS A 52 -10.54 5.84 -2.19
N ALA A 53 -11.00 7.09 -2.14
CA ALA A 53 -10.46 8.16 -2.98
C ALA A 53 -8.97 8.44 -2.67
N VAL A 54 -8.61 8.51 -1.39
CA VAL A 54 -7.22 8.71 -0.95
C VAL A 54 -6.33 7.56 -1.40
N LEU A 55 -6.78 6.31 -1.19
CA LEU A 55 -6.02 5.13 -1.60
C LEU A 55 -5.82 5.08 -3.12
N ALA A 56 -6.83 5.44 -3.91
CA ALA A 56 -6.71 5.51 -5.37
C ALA A 56 -5.65 6.52 -5.80
N GLY A 57 -5.67 7.73 -5.24
CA GLY A 57 -4.67 8.76 -5.53
C GLY A 57 -3.25 8.33 -5.17
N GLU A 58 -3.07 7.67 -4.02
CA GLU A 58 -1.76 7.13 -3.63
C GLU A 58 -1.29 6.00 -4.54
N ALA A 59 -2.19 5.11 -4.96
CA ALA A 59 -1.87 4.04 -5.90
C ALA A 59 -1.40 4.60 -7.26
N GLU A 60 -2.11 5.57 -7.80
CA GLU A 60 -1.70 6.25 -9.03
C GLU A 60 -0.36 6.99 -8.88
N ARG A 61 -0.15 7.67 -7.74
CA ARG A 61 1.11 8.35 -7.45
C ARG A 61 2.28 7.36 -7.44
N MET A 62 2.13 6.22 -6.78
CA MET A 62 3.15 5.16 -6.77
C MET A 62 3.41 4.59 -8.17
N ALA A 63 2.35 4.39 -8.98
CA ALA A 63 2.50 3.91 -10.35
C ALA A 63 3.30 4.89 -11.22
N ARG A 64 3.00 6.20 -11.14
CA ARG A 64 3.75 7.24 -11.85
C ARG A 64 5.22 7.29 -11.44
N LEU A 65 5.50 7.15 -10.14
CA LEU A 65 6.88 7.12 -9.65
C LEU A 65 7.64 5.88 -10.14
N ALA A 66 6.98 4.72 -10.17
CA ALA A 66 7.58 3.51 -10.71
C ALA A 66 7.90 3.65 -12.20
N GLU A 67 6.97 4.22 -12.99
CA GLU A 67 7.19 4.47 -14.42
C GLU A 67 8.39 5.40 -14.66
N LEU A 68 8.49 6.48 -13.89
CA LEU A 68 9.63 7.40 -13.96
C LEU A 68 10.95 6.69 -13.58
N ALA A 69 10.95 5.89 -12.52
CA ALA A 69 12.13 5.11 -12.13
C ALA A 69 12.56 4.14 -13.24
N HIS A 70 11.61 3.43 -13.87
CA HIS A 70 11.91 2.54 -14.98
C HIS A 70 12.50 3.28 -16.19
N ARG A 71 11.99 4.46 -16.52
CA ARG A 71 12.55 5.31 -17.59
C ARG A 71 13.99 5.73 -17.31
N LEU A 72 14.31 6.10 -16.08
CA LEU A 72 15.67 6.49 -15.68
C LEU A 72 16.64 5.30 -15.65
N LEU A 73 16.15 4.10 -15.34
CA LEU A 73 16.95 2.88 -15.31
C LEU A 73 17.10 2.21 -16.68
N ALA A 74 16.33 2.63 -17.69
CA ALA A 74 16.49 2.12 -19.05
C ALA A 74 17.88 2.50 -19.57
N PRO A 75 18.68 1.53 -20.08
CA PRO A 75 19.97 1.86 -20.66
C PRO A 75 19.77 2.86 -21.81
N GLY A 76 20.46 3.99 -21.76
CA GLY A 76 20.46 4.96 -22.84
C GLY A 76 20.85 4.30 -24.17
N PRO A 77 20.42 4.85 -25.32
CA PRO A 77 20.81 4.31 -26.62
C PRO A 77 22.33 4.19 -26.65
N ARG A 78 22.84 2.97 -26.82
CA ARG A 78 24.28 2.75 -26.95
C ARG A 78 24.74 3.62 -28.12
N PRO A 79 25.73 4.52 -27.95
CA PRO A 79 26.28 5.21 -29.09
C PRO A 79 26.76 4.14 -30.06
N GLN A 80 26.18 4.16 -31.25
CA GLN A 80 26.61 3.32 -32.35
C GLN A 80 27.97 3.88 -32.77
N THR A 81 29.03 3.28 -32.23
CA THR A 81 30.40 3.51 -32.66
C THR A 81 30.53 2.96 -34.08
N GLY A 82 30.14 3.79 -35.06
CA GLY A 82 30.40 3.58 -36.47
C GLY A 82 31.63 4.37 -36.88
N GLY A 83 32.56 3.70 -37.57
CA GLY A 83 33.73 4.27 -38.23
C GLY A 83 35.02 4.07 -37.43
N ALA A 84 36.07 3.45 -37.94
CA ALA A 84 36.39 3.00 -39.30
C ALA A 84 37.41 1.86 -39.23
#